data_AF-A0AAE1XPY4-F1
#
_entry.id   AF-A0AAE1XPY4-F1
#
_cell.length_a   1.000
_cell.length_b   1.000
_cell.length_c   1.000
_cell.angle_alpha   90.00
_cell.angle_beta   90.00
_cell.angle_gamma   90.00
#
_symmetry.space_group_name_H-M   'P 1'
#
loop_
_entity.id
_entity.type
_entity.pdbx_description
1 polymer ?
#
loop_
_entity_poly.entity_id
_entity_poly.type
_entity_poly.pdbx_seq_one_letter_code
_entity_poly.pdbx_strand_id
1 'polypeptide(L)'
;MCPEIPMPDLDKYEKMDMIVAKLPCKSPEEGWNRDVFRLQVQLLVADMGVRRGRWEWGGRMKVVLLSQCMPMVELFRCDELVGTKGEWWYYRPEMWRLEQKVTMPVGSCNLARPLWDDKGMFIHHLTSFLLLLAMR
;
A
#
# COMPACT_ATOMS: atom_id res chain seq x y z
N MET A 1 5.21 20.74 -12.87
CA MET A 1 5.73 20.42 -11.53
C MET A 1 4.96 19.20 -11.05
N CYS A 2 5.65 18.13 -10.65
CA CYS A 2 4.97 16.93 -10.18
C CYS A 2 4.51 17.08 -8.75
N PRO A 3 3.25 16.77 -8.43
CA PRO A 3 2.83 16.74 -7.05
C PRO A 3 3.58 15.61 -6.36
N GLU A 4 4.27 15.94 -5.27
CA GLU A 4 4.73 14.91 -4.34
C GLU A 4 3.49 14.30 -3.67
N ILE A 5 3.37 12.98 -3.76
CA ILE A 5 2.30 12.28 -3.04
C ILE A 5 2.65 12.39 -1.54
N PRO A 6 1.75 12.93 -0.71
CA PRO A 6 2.02 13.09 0.71
C PRO A 6 2.16 11.71 1.38
N MET A 7 3.39 11.24 1.53
CA MET A 7 3.73 10.01 2.25
C MET A 7 4.00 10.35 3.71
N PRO A 8 3.49 9.57 4.69
CA PRO A 8 3.90 9.74 6.08
C PRO A 8 5.41 9.54 6.23
N ASP A 9 5.97 10.19 7.24
CA ASP A 9 7.36 9.97 7.61
C ASP A 9 7.54 8.55 8.14
N LEU A 10 8.00 7.66 7.25
CA LEU A 10 8.22 6.26 7.55
C LEU A 10 9.36 6.06 8.56
N ASP A 11 10.21 7.07 8.76
CA ASP A 11 11.38 6.94 9.61
C ASP A 11 11.07 6.84 11.10
N LYS A 12 9.86 7.25 11.48
CA LYS A 12 9.31 7.14 12.84
C LYS A 12 8.88 5.72 13.20
N TYR A 13 8.76 4.81 12.25
CA TYR A 13 8.33 3.45 12.49
C TYR A 13 9.53 2.51 12.67
N GLU A 14 9.44 1.60 13.64
CA GLU A 14 10.42 0.52 13.80
C GLU A 14 10.34 -0.47 12.63
N LYS A 15 11.37 -1.28 12.43
CA LYS A 15 11.32 -2.37 11.45
C LYS A 15 10.28 -3.42 11.87
N MET A 16 9.42 -3.85 10.95
CA MET A 16 8.30 -4.76 11.20
C MET A 16 8.36 -6.02 10.35
N ASP A 17 7.83 -7.12 10.87
CA ASP A 17 7.71 -8.41 10.16
C ASP A 17 6.37 -8.56 9.44
N MET A 18 5.37 -7.75 9.82
CA MET A 18 4.02 -7.79 9.27
C MET A 18 3.39 -6.39 9.20
N ILE A 19 2.71 -6.09 8.09
CA ILE A 19 1.86 -4.92 7.93
C ILE A 19 0.43 -5.39 7.71
N VAL A 20 -0.51 -4.79 8.44
CA VAL A 20 -1.94 -4.99 8.22
C VAL A 20 -2.56 -3.66 7.80
N ALA A 21 -3.33 -3.67 6.72
CA ALA A 21 -4.03 -2.47 6.26
C ALA A 21 -5.47 -2.77 5.87
N LYS A 22 -6.37 -1.87 6.21
CA LYS A 22 -7.75 -1.89 5.74
C LYS A 22 -7.86 -1.07 4.47
N LEU A 23 -8.46 -1.66 3.43
CA LEU A 23 -8.68 -0.96 2.16
C LEU A 23 -10.14 -0.53 2.04
N PRO A 24 -10.41 0.68 1.52
CA PRO A 24 -11.74 1.04 1.08
C PRO A 24 -12.16 0.14 -0.09
N CYS A 25 -13.40 -0.34 -0.05
CA CYS A 25 -14.02 -1.04 -1.16
C CYS A 25 -15.42 -0.46 -1.37
N LYS A 26 -15.64 0.12 -2.55
CA LYS A 26 -16.93 0.69 -2.97
C LYS A 26 -17.63 -0.16 -4.03
N SER A 27 -17.17 -1.39 -4.25
CA SER A 27 -17.82 -2.28 -5.23
C SER A 27 -19.27 -2.55 -4.78
N PRO A 28 -20.28 -2.53 -5.68
CA PRO A 28 -20.18 -2.43 -7.14
C PRO A 28 -20.42 -1.02 -7.73
N GLU A 29 -20.24 0.06 -6.95
CA GLU A 29 -20.48 1.44 -7.42
C GLU A 29 -19.66 1.80 -8.67
N GLU A 30 -20.23 2.61 -9.58
CA GLU A 30 -19.52 3.03 -10.79
C GLU A 30 -18.21 3.74 -10.46
N GLY A 31 -17.11 3.30 -11.08
CA GLY A 31 -15.78 3.86 -10.82
C GLY A 31 -15.04 3.29 -9.61
N TRP A 32 -15.55 2.25 -8.92
CA TRP A 32 -14.86 1.59 -7.79
C TRP A 32 -13.41 1.15 -8.13
N ASN A 33 -13.16 0.83 -9.40
CA ASN A 33 -11.84 0.46 -9.91
C ASN A 33 -10.82 1.61 -9.86
N ARG A 34 -11.28 2.86 -9.96
CA ARG A 34 -10.47 4.09 -10.03
C ARG A 34 -10.44 4.86 -8.71
N ASP A 35 -10.59 4.16 -7.59
CA ASP A 35 -10.48 4.76 -6.27
C ASP A 35 -9.00 5.14 -5.96
N VAL A 36 -8.71 6.44 -5.97
CA VAL A 36 -7.38 7.00 -5.68
C VAL A 36 -6.96 6.70 -4.24
N PHE A 37 -7.90 6.68 -3.29
CA PHE A 37 -7.61 6.39 -1.90
C PHE A 37 -7.21 4.91 -1.72
N ARG A 38 -7.86 3.99 -2.44
CA ARG A 38 -7.46 2.58 -2.51
C ARG A 38 -6.03 2.42 -3.02
N LEU A 39 -5.67 3.15 -4.09
CA LEU A 39 -4.31 3.15 -4.64
C LEU A 39 -3.29 3.68 -3.63
N GLN A 40 -3.58 4.82 -3.00
CA GLN A 40 -2.68 5.47 -2.04
C GLN A 40 -2.38 4.58 -0.84
N VAL A 41 -3.39 3.93 -0.25
CA VAL A 41 -3.18 3.01 0.87
C VAL A 41 -2.28 1.84 0.45
N GLN A 42 -2.49 1.27 -0.73
CA GLN A 42 -1.67 0.14 -1.20
C GLN A 42 -0.23 0.55 -1.52
N LEU A 43 -0.02 1.74 -2.09
CA LEU A 43 1.32 2.31 -2.31
C LEU A 43 2.04 2.55 -0.98
N LEU A 44 1.34 3.08 0.02
CA LEU A 44 1.88 3.28 1.36
C LEU A 44 2.28 1.94 2.02
N VAL A 45 1.41 0.93 1.94
CA VAL A 45 1.73 -0.41 2.46
C VAL A 45 2.94 -1.02 1.74
N ALA A 46 3.04 -0.83 0.43
CA ALA A 46 4.18 -1.28 -0.36
C ALA A 46 5.48 -0.56 0.04
N ASP A 47 5.47 0.78 0.12
CA ASP A 47 6.63 1.59 0.50
C ASP A 47 7.08 1.30 1.94
N MET A 48 6.13 1.17 2.87
CA MET A 48 6.40 0.76 4.23
C MET A 48 6.97 -0.66 4.30
N GLY A 49 6.44 -1.60 3.50
CA GLY A 49 6.99 -2.95 3.41
C GLY A 49 8.45 -2.93 2.95
N VAL A 50 8.79 -2.12 1.95
CA VAL A 50 10.14 -2.02 1.39
C VAL A 50 11.09 -1.35 2.39
N ARG A 51 10.74 -0.16 2.88
CA ARG A 51 11.63 0.69 3.69
C ARG A 51 11.70 0.28 5.16
N ARG A 52 10.62 -0.31 5.69
CA ARG A 52 10.48 -0.66 7.11
C ARG A 52 10.21 -2.15 7.35
N GLY A 53 10.12 -2.98 6.31
CA GLY A 53 10.00 -4.42 6.47
C GLY A 53 11.30 -5.09 6.91
N ARG A 54 11.21 -6.12 7.75
CA ARG A 54 12.31 -7.04 8.06
C ARG A 54 12.37 -8.13 7.01
N TRP A 55 13.16 -7.89 5.98
CA TRP A 55 13.41 -8.87 4.92
C TRP A 55 14.89 -9.16 4.68
N GLU A 56 15.77 -8.45 5.38
CA GLU A 56 17.20 -8.77 5.47
C GLU A 56 17.42 -10.10 6.22
N TRP A 57 18.53 -10.80 5.94
CA TRP A 57 18.96 -12.01 6.66
C TRP A 57 17.95 -13.17 6.70
N GLY A 58 17.14 -13.32 5.65
CA GLY A 58 16.15 -14.40 5.54
C GLY A 58 14.78 -14.08 6.16
N GLY A 59 14.59 -12.85 6.66
CA GLY A 59 13.28 -12.32 7.04
C GLY A 59 12.32 -12.37 5.85
N ARG A 60 11.04 -12.69 6.12
CA ARG A 60 9.98 -12.65 5.09
C ARG A 60 8.91 -11.70 5.56
N MET A 61 8.87 -10.55 4.91
CA MET A 61 7.82 -9.56 5.12
C MET A 61 6.45 -10.16 4.82
N LYS A 62 5.48 -9.89 5.69
CA LYS A 62 4.10 -10.35 5.56
C LYS A 62 3.20 -9.14 5.37
N VAL A 63 2.31 -9.21 4.39
CA VAL A 63 1.32 -8.16 4.18
C VAL A 63 -0.07 -8.76 4.26
N VAL A 64 -0.92 -8.17 5.09
CA VAL A 64 -2.31 -8.57 5.25
C VAL A 64 -3.21 -7.39 4.90
N LEU A 65 -4.11 -7.61 3.95
CA LEU A 65 -5.05 -6.58 3.50
C LEU A 65 -6.47 -7.01 3.89
N LEU A 66 -7.20 -6.12 4.55
CA LEU A 66 -8.61 -6.30 4.88
C LEU A 66 -9.46 -5.53 3.88
N SER A 67 -10.16 -6.25 3.00
CA SER A 67 -10.93 -5.67 1.90
C SER A 67 -11.94 -6.66 1.33
N GLN A 68 -13.15 -6.20 1.01
CA GLN A 68 -14.11 -6.95 0.20
C GLN A 68 -13.68 -7.03 -1.28
N CYS A 69 -13.00 -5.99 -1.75
CA CYS A 69 -12.47 -5.90 -3.11
C CYS A 69 -11.12 -6.59 -3.20
N MET A 70 -10.82 -7.20 -4.35
CA MET A 70 -9.48 -7.71 -4.62
C MET A 70 -8.44 -6.56 -4.60
N PRO A 71 -7.30 -6.72 -3.90
CA PRO A 71 -6.18 -5.78 -3.97
C PRO A 71 -5.62 -5.62 -5.38
N MET A 72 -4.87 -4.53 -5.64
CA MET A 72 -4.30 -4.31 -6.97
C MET A 72 -3.16 -5.29 -7.21
N VAL A 73 -3.34 -6.11 -8.26
CA VAL A 73 -2.40 -7.15 -8.67
C VAL A 73 -1.07 -6.58 -9.16
N GLU A 74 -1.06 -5.29 -9.52
CA GLU A 74 0.13 -4.54 -9.89
C GLU A 74 1.09 -4.40 -8.71
N LEU A 75 0.62 -4.31 -7.47
CA LEU A 75 1.48 -4.23 -6.28
C LEU A 75 1.58 -5.58 -5.56
N PHE A 76 0.46 -6.26 -5.37
CA PHE A 76 0.38 -7.52 -4.63
C PHE A 76 -0.12 -8.63 -5.56
N ARG A 77 0.81 -9.43 -6.09
CA ARG A 77 0.49 -10.35 -7.18
C ARG A 77 -0.22 -11.60 -6.70
N CYS A 78 -0.91 -12.29 -7.62
CA CYS A 78 -1.60 -13.54 -7.33
C CYS A 78 -0.65 -14.68 -6.95
N ASP A 79 0.59 -14.69 -7.44
CA ASP A 79 1.62 -15.68 -7.07
C ASP A 79 2.19 -15.47 -5.67
N GLU A 80 2.08 -14.25 -5.14
CA GLU A 80 2.49 -13.89 -3.78
C GLU A 80 1.35 -14.08 -2.76
N LEU A 81 0.13 -14.37 -3.24
CA LEU A 81 -1.04 -14.62 -2.42
C LEU A 81 -0.93 -16.00 -1.78
N VAL A 82 -0.82 -16.03 -0.45
CA VAL A 82 -0.76 -17.27 0.32
C VAL A 82 -2.16 -17.85 0.54
N GLY A 83 -3.15 -16.97 0.71
CA GLY A 83 -4.53 -17.38 0.89
C GLY A 83 -5.46 -16.25 1.26
N THR A 84 -6.75 -16.51 1.16
CA THR A 84 -7.82 -15.60 1.53
C THR A 84 -8.74 -16.24 2.55
N LYS A 85 -9.24 -15.45 3.50
CA LYS A 85 -10.24 -15.89 4.48
C LYS A 85 -11.26 -14.77 4.70
N GLY A 86 -12.44 -14.90 4.09
CA GLY A 86 -13.43 -13.81 4.08
C GLY A 86 -12.84 -12.59 3.39
N GLU A 87 -12.81 -11.45 4.08
CA GLU A 87 -12.24 -10.18 3.59
C GLU A 87 -10.73 -10.05 3.83
N TRP A 88 -10.09 -11.08 4.41
CA TRP A 88 -8.66 -11.06 4.71
C TRP A 88 -7.85 -11.66 3.55
N TRP A 89 -6.90 -10.88 3.05
CA TRP A 89 -5.97 -11.27 1.99
C TRP A 89 -4.56 -11.34 2.57
N TYR A 90 -3.92 -12.50 2.51
CA TYR A 90 -2.58 -12.70 3.07
C TYR A 90 -1.54 -12.89 1.95
N TYR A 91 -0.59 -11.97 1.89
CA TYR A 91 0.51 -11.96 0.92
C TYR A 91 1.87 -12.19 1.58
N ARG A 92 2.74 -12.88 0.84
CA ARG A 92 4.18 -12.92 1.08
C ARG A 92 4.88 -12.34 -0.15
N PRO A 93 5.02 -11.01 -0.22
CA PRO A 93 5.61 -10.35 -1.38
C PRO A 93 7.12 -10.63 -1.49
N GLU A 94 7.60 -10.66 -2.73
CA GLU A 94 9.03 -10.63 -3.02
C GLU A 94 9.54 -9.20 -2.95
N MET A 95 10.24 -8.88 -1.87
CA MET A 95 10.60 -7.49 -1.54
C MET A 95 11.43 -6.78 -2.60
N TRP A 96 12.34 -7.49 -3.29
CA TRP A 96 13.13 -6.93 -4.38
C TRP A 96 12.27 -6.49 -5.58
N ARG A 97 11.18 -7.19 -5.88
CA ARG A 97 10.24 -6.82 -6.96
C ARG A 97 9.32 -5.70 -6.53
N LEU A 98 8.89 -5.72 -5.27
CA LEU A 98 8.06 -4.68 -4.69
C LEU A 98 8.83 -3.35 -4.64
N GLU A 99 10.11 -3.39 -4.27
CA GLU A 99 11.02 -2.24 -4.29
C GLU A 99 11.10 -1.61 -5.69
N GLN A 100 11.32 -2.41 -6.74
CA GLN A 100 11.33 -1.91 -8.12
C GLN A 100 10.05 -1.15 -8.49
N LYS A 101 8.88 -1.60 -8.00
CA LYS A 101 7.59 -0.95 -8.28
C LYS A 101 7.39 0.34 -7.51
N VAL A 102 7.84 0.39 -6.25
CA VAL A 102 7.69 1.57 -5.39
C VAL A 102 8.70 2.66 -5.77
N THR A 103 9.91 2.29 -6.19
CA THR A 103 10.93 3.24 -6.66
C THR A 103 10.63 3.77 -8.07
N MET A 104 9.80 3.07 -8.85
CA MET A 104 9.37 3.58 -10.16
C MET A 104 8.57 4.87 -9.99
N PRO A 105 8.91 5.94 -10.74
CA PRO A 105 8.13 7.17 -10.70
C PRO A 105 6.70 6.85 -11.17
N VAL A 106 5.71 7.34 -10.43
CA VAL A 106 4.28 7.26 -10.75
C VAL A 106 3.97 8.07 -12.01
N GLY A 107 4.29 7.49 -13.18
CA GLY A 107 4.00 8.06 -14.50
C GLY A 107 4.65 9.42 -14.77
N SER A 108 4.63 9.85 -16.05
CA SER A 108 5.05 11.19 -16.40
C SER A 108 3.98 12.17 -15.93
N CYS A 109 4.17 12.82 -14.78
CA CYS A 109 3.22 13.82 -14.31
C CYS A 109 3.04 14.99 -15.30
N ASN A 110 3.91 15.09 -16.32
CA ASN A 110 3.74 16.00 -17.47
C ASN A 110 2.45 15.75 -18.27
N LEU A 111 1.76 14.62 -18.05
CA LEU A 111 0.48 14.28 -18.69
C LEU A 111 -0.71 14.27 -17.71
N ALA A 112 -0.46 14.40 -16.40
CA ALA A 112 -1.51 14.38 -15.39
C ALA A 112 -2.07 15.79 -15.18
N ARG A 113 -3.40 15.95 -15.23
CA ARG A 113 -4.07 17.20 -14.80
C ARG A 113 -3.64 17.52 -13.35
N PRO A 114 -3.40 18.80 -13.01
CA PRO A 114 -3.00 19.18 -11.66
C PRO A 114 -4.04 18.70 -10.64
N LEU A 115 -3.60 17.86 -9.69
CA LEU A 115 -4.37 17.43 -8.53
C LEU A 115 -4.32 18.54 -7.47
N TRP A 116 -4.81 19.73 -7.80
CA TRP A 116 -5.05 20.78 -6.82
C TRP A 116 -6.54 21.04 -6.77
N ASP A 117 -7.20 20.29 -5.89
CA ASP A 117 -8.34 20.81 -5.16
C ASP A 117 -7.97 20.71 -3.68
N ASP A 118 -8.11 21.85 -3.02
CA ASP A 118 -7.66 22.11 -1.66
C ASP A 118 -8.14 21.05 -0.67
N LYS A 119 -7.18 20.36 -0.03
CA LYS A 119 -7.11 20.09 1.42
C LYS A 119 -5.99 19.08 1.70
N GLY A 120 -5.09 19.44 2.61
CA GLY A 120 -4.11 18.55 3.23
C GLY A 120 -4.75 17.46 4.10
N MET A 121 -5.63 16.65 3.52
CA MET A 121 -6.51 15.69 4.19
C MET A 121 -6.20 14.24 3.79
N PHE A 122 -4.93 13.92 3.53
CA PHE A 122 -4.53 12.53 3.22
C PHE A 122 -3.68 11.89 4.32
N ILE A 123 -2.82 12.62 5.01
CA ILE A 123 -1.86 12.02 5.96
C ILE A 123 -2.56 11.47 7.23
N HIS A 124 -3.50 12.23 7.82
CA HIS A 124 -4.20 11.81 9.04
C HIS A 124 -5.17 10.63 8.83
N HIS A 125 -5.77 10.52 7.64
CA HIS A 125 -6.64 9.39 7.34
C HIS A 125 -5.83 8.12 7.06
N LEU A 126 -4.74 8.21 6.31
CA LEU A 126 -3.94 7.03 5.91
C LEU A 126 -3.38 6.26 7.11
N THR A 127 -2.96 6.94 8.18
CA THR A 127 -2.51 6.29 9.43
C THR A 127 -3.64 5.52 10.13
N SER A 128 -4.90 5.96 10.00
CA SER A 128 -6.05 5.26 10.61
C SER A 128 -6.37 3.93 9.93
N PHE A 129 -5.91 3.73 8.69
CA PHE A 129 -6.08 2.48 7.94
C PHE A 129 -4.92 1.50 8.11
N LEU A 130 -3.81 1.92 8.72
CA LEU A 130 -2.65 1.09 9.03
C LEU A 130 -2.77 0.50 10.44
N LEU A 131 -2.93 -0.81 10.53
CA LEU A 131 -2.78 -1.58 11.75
C LEU A 131 -1.37 -2.19 11.76
N LEU A 132 -0.45 -1.55 12.49
CA LEU A 132 0.92 -2.03 12.62
C LEU A 132 0.96 -3.08 13.72
N LEU A 133 0.92 -4.36 13.32
CA LEU A 133 1.12 -5.48 14.24
C LEU A 133 2.60 -5.88 14.22
N ALA A 134 3.35 -5.33 15.18
CA ALA A 134 4.69 -5.82 15.51
C ALA A 134 4.55 -7.09 16.37
N MET A 135 4.45 -8.26 15.73
CA MET A 135 4.60 -9.52 16.44
C MET A 135 6.09 -9.84 16.53
N ARG A 136 6.66 -9.62 17.72
CA ARG A 136 8.03 -10.02 18.10
C ARG A 136 8.26 -11.51 17.93
#